data_AF-A0A2T4TB44-F1
#
_entry.id   AF-A0A2T4TB44-F1
#
_cell.length_a   1.000
_cell.length_b   1.000
_cell.length_c   1.000
_cell.angle_alpha   90.00
_cell.angle_beta   90.00
_cell.angle_gamma   90.00
#
_symmetry.space_group_name_H-M   'P 1'
#
loop_
_entity.id
_entity.type
_entity.pdbx_description
1 polymer ?
#
loop_
_entity_poly.entity_id
_entity_poly.type
_entity_poly.pdbx_seq_one_letter_code
_entity_poly.pdbx_strand_id
1 'polypeptide(L)'
;MGMRKLFEWLAKDVDKVLHFVVCVFFVLIATRLDMVVFHHNIWLAVMIGALVAVIAGIVKETWDFCDGEQFDMKDLLADGTGAFAGMILAVILMT
;
A
#
# COMPACT_ATOMS: atom_id res chain seq x y z
N MET A 1 21.98 4.11 17.67
CA MET A 1 22.12 4.24 16.20
C MET A 1 22.15 5.73 15.90
N GLY A 2 23.24 6.27 15.35
CA GLY A 2 23.41 7.73 15.23
C GLY A 2 22.41 8.36 14.26
N MET A 3 21.87 9.54 14.61
CA MET A 3 20.84 10.27 13.86
C MET A 3 21.14 10.38 12.36
N ARG A 4 22.42 10.57 12.00
CA ARG A 4 22.89 10.64 10.61
C ARG A 4 22.72 9.33 9.83
N LYS A 5 22.95 8.18 10.46
CA LYS A 5 22.71 6.85 9.84
C LYS A 5 21.22 6.58 9.66
N LEU A 6 20.38 7.14 10.52
CA LEU A 6 18.92 7.03 10.39
C LEU A 6 18.41 7.82 9.17
N PHE A 7 18.93 9.04 8.97
CA PHE A 7 18.61 9.86 7.80
C PHE A 7 19.16 9.28 6.49
N GLU A 8 20.37 8.73 6.49
CA GLU A 8 20.94 8.04 5.31
C GLU A 8 20.16 6.76 4.97
N TRP A 9 19.68 6.04 5.99
CA TRP A 9 18.81 4.87 5.81
C TRP A 9 17.44 5.28 5.27
N LEU A 10 16.81 6.31 5.86
CA LEU A 10 15.55 6.86 5.35
C LEU A 10 15.73 7.33 3.90
N ALA A 11 16.73 8.15 3.58
CA ALA A 11 16.91 8.67 2.21
C ALA A 11 17.08 7.56 1.16
N LYS A 12 17.54 6.37 1.56
CA LYS A 12 17.72 5.22 0.67
C LYS A 12 16.50 4.31 0.57
N ASP A 13 15.64 4.30 1.59
CA ASP A 13 14.46 3.45 1.70
C ASP A 13 13.13 4.24 1.77
N VAL A 14 13.16 5.58 1.62
CA VAL A 14 11.98 6.46 1.63
C VAL A 14 10.98 6.02 0.58
N ASP A 15 11.45 5.55 -0.57
CA ASP A 15 10.57 5.08 -1.63
C ASP A 15 9.74 3.86 -1.18
N LYS A 16 10.38 2.86 -0.57
CA LYS A 16 9.70 1.69 0.01
C LYS A 16 8.73 2.05 1.14
N VAL A 17 9.12 3.01 1.97
CA VAL A 17 8.23 3.51 3.03
C VAL A 17 7.02 4.20 2.42
N LEU A 18 7.20 4.95 1.33
CA LEU A 18 6.12 5.60 0.60
C LEU A 18 5.19 4.57 -0.02
N HIS A 19 5.71 3.56 -0.71
CA HIS A 19 4.96 2.41 -1.22
C HIS A 19 4.07 1.76 -0.15
N PHE A 20 4.69 1.42 0.98
CA PHE A 20 3.99 0.83 2.12
C PHE A 20 2.84 1.75 2.61
N VAL A 21 3.13 3.03 2.87
CA VAL A 21 2.15 3.97 3.41
C VAL A 21 1.03 4.23 2.43
N VAL A 22 1.34 4.43 1.15
CA VAL A 22 0.35 4.66 0.08
C VAL A 22 -0.57 3.45 -0.07
N CYS A 23 -0.02 2.24 -0.04
CA CYS A 23 -0.84 1.02 -0.08
C CYS A 23 -1.76 0.91 1.14
N VAL A 24 -1.29 1.22 2.36
CA VAL A 24 -2.15 1.30 3.55
C VAL A 24 -3.31 2.28 3.33
N PHE A 25 -3.01 3.48 2.81
CA PHE A 25 -4.02 4.50 2.52
C PHE A 25 -5.04 4.02 1.48
N PHE A 26 -4.60 3.38 0.39
CA PHE A 26 -5.51 2.84 -0.61
C PHE A 26 -6.47 1.82 -0.02
N VAL A 27 -5.97 0.89 0.82
CA VAL A 27 -6.85 -0.09 1.47
C VAL A 27 -7.89 0.61 2.34
N LEU A 28 -7.49 1.56 3.18
CA LEU A 28 -8.41 2.26 4.09
C LEU A 28 -9.48 3.05 3.33
N ILE A 29 -9.08 3.81 2.31
CA ILE A 29 -10.01 4.65 1.53
C ILE A 29 -10.97 3.78 0.73
N ALA A 30 -10.46 2.78 0.02
CA ALA A 30 -11.27 1.89 -0.80
C ALA A 30 -12.24 1.07 0.06
N THR A 31 -11.78 0.53 1.20
CA THR A 31 -12.65 -0.18 2.16
C THR A 31 -13.77 0.75 2.65
N ARG A 32 -13.43 1.96 3.08
CA ARG A 32 -14.43 2.90 3.61
C ARG A 32 -15.44 3.31 2.55
N LEU A 33 -14.97 3.58 1.32
CA LEU A 33 -15.82 3.95 0.21
C LEU A 33 -16.75 2.79 -0.16
N ASP A 34 -16.24 1.56 -0.19
CA ASP A 34 -17.04 0.38 -0.51
C ASP A 34 -18.16 0.15 0.52
N MET A 35 -17.86 0.27 1.81
CA MET A 35 -18.87 0.17 2.87
C MET A 35 -19.92 1.28 2.82
N VAL A 36 -19.54 2.51 2.44
CA VAL A 36 -20.46 3.65 2.41
C VAL A 36 -21.33 3.66 1.15
N VAL A 37 -20.77 3.30 -0.01
CA VAL A 37 -21.44 3.40 -1.32
C VAL A 37 -22.17 2.12 -1.68
N PHE A 38 -21.54 0.96 -1.48
CA PHE A 38 -22.09 -0.34 -1.87
C PHE A 38 -22.68 -1.12 -0.68
N HIS A 39 -22.52 -0.61 0.54
CA HIS A 39 -23.06 -1.20 1.77
C HIS A 39 -22.64 -2.65 2.01
N HIS A 40 -21.47 -3.04 1.48
CA HIS A 40 -20.90 -4.34 1.77
C HIS A 40 -20.44 -4.45 3.22
N ASN A 41 -20.36 -5.68 3.71
CA ASN A 41 -19.77 -5.95 5.01
C ASN A 41 -18.26 -5.68 4.99
N ILE A 42 -17.69 -5.47 6.18
CA ILE A 42 -16.27 -5.16 6.36
C ILE A 42 -15.35 -6.19 5.72
N TRP A 43 -15.68 -7.48 5.77
CA TRP A 43 -14.84 -8.55 5.24
C TRP A 43 -14.70 -8.47 3.71
N LEU A 44 -15.80 -8.20 3.01
CA LEU A 44 -15.79 -8.01 1.56
C LEU A 44 -15.11 -6.69 1.18
N ALA A 45 -15.44 -5.61 1.89
CA ALA A 45 -14.88 -4.29 1.63
C ALA A 45 -13.35 -4.24 1.81
N VAL A 46 -12.82 -4.93 2.84
CA VAL A 46 -11.37 -5.02 3.08
C VAL A 46 -10.66 -5.82 1.97
N MET A 47 -11.28 -6.88 1.46
CA MET A 47 -10.73 -7.64 0.33
C MET A 47 -10.70 -6.80 -0.95
N ILE A 48 -11.74 -5.99 -1.19
CA ILE A 48 -11.77 -5.04 -2.30
C ILE A 48 -10.68 -3.97 -2.13
N GLY A 49 -10.54 -3.41 -0.94
CA GLY A 49 -9.50 -2.41 -0.66
C GLY A 49 -8.09 -2.96 -0.85
N ALA A 50 -7.82 -4.17 -0.38
CA ALA A 50 -6.55 -4.87 -0.60
C ALA A 50 -6.27 -5.10 -2.10
N LEU A 51 -7.29 -5.53 -2.86
CA LEU A 51 -7.15 -5.72 -4.30
C LEU A 51 -6.82 -4.42 -5.02
N VAL A 52 -7.47 -3.30 -4.66
CA VAL A 52 -7.19 -1.98 -5.22
C VAL A 52 -5.73 -1.56 -4.95
N ALA A 53 -5.23 -1.75 -3.72
CA ALA A 53 -3.86 -1.41 -3.37
C ALA A 53 -2.84 -2.24 -4.16
N VAL A 54 -3.04 -3.56 -4.27
CA VAL A 54 -2.15 -4.44 -5.04
C VAL A 54 -2.16 -4.08 -6.53
N ILE A 55 -3.33 -3.81 -7.12
CA ILE A 55 -3.42 -3.37 -8.52
C ILE A 55 -2.69 -2.03 -8.71
N ALA A 56 -2.85 -1.08 -7.79
CA ALA A 56 -2.16 0.21 -7.86
C ALA A 56 -0.63 0.04 -7.83
N GLY A 57 -0.11 -0.81 -6.96
CA GLY A 57 1.32 -1.14 -6.89
C GLY A 57 1.84 -1.77 -8.19
N ILE A 58 1.13 -2.77 -8.72
CA ILE A 58 1.48 -3.41 -10.00
C ILE A 58 1.46 -2.41 -11.15
N VAL A 59 0.45 -1.53 -11.21
CA VAL A 59 0.33 -0.51 -12.25
C VAL A 59 1.50 0.48 -12.17
N LYS A 60 1.90 0.90 -10.97
CA LYS A 60 3.05 1.79 -10.78
C LYS A 60 4.34 1.14 -11.30
N GLU A 61 4.66 -0.07 -10.86
CA GLU A 61 5.86 -0.80 -11.32
C GLU A 61 5.85 -1.07 -12.83
N THR A 62 4.67 -1.36 -13.40
CA THR A 62 4.54 -1.56 -14.84
C THR A 62 4.78 -0.25 -15.60
N TRP A 63 4.32 0.87 -15.06
CA TRP A 63 4.56 2.19 -15.63
C TRP A 63 6.05 2.53 -15.62
N ASP A 64 6.73 2.33 -14.48
CA ASP A 64 8.16 2.60 -14.35
C ASP A 64 8.99 1.73 -15.32
N PHE A 65 8.60 0.47 -15.50
CA PHE A 65 9.18 -0.41 -16.51
C PHE A 65 8.99 0.11 -17.95
N CYS A 66 7.82 0.70 -18.26
CA CYS A 66 7.57 1.31 -19.56
C CYS A 66 8.38 2.60 -19.79
N ASP A 67 8.67 3.37 -18.74
CA ASP A 67 9.50 4.58 -18.78
C ASP A 67 11.02 4.28 -18.77
N GLY A 68 11.39 2.99 -18.76
CA GLY A 68 12.77 2.52 -18.91
C GLY A 68 13.50 2.26 -17.59
N GLU A 69 12.79 2.32 -16.45
CA GLU A 69 13.31 1.90 -15.15
C GLU A 69 13.20 0.37 -14.97
N GLN A 70 13.91 -0.18 -13.97
CA GLN A 70 13.85 -1.62 -13.69
C GLN A 70 12.72 -1.91 -12.72
N PHE A 71 11.91 -2.93 -13.03
CA PHE A 71 10.90 -3.46 -12.11
C PHE A 71 11.55 -3.93 -10.80
N ASP A 72 11.27 -3.26 -9.67
CA ASP A 72 11.84 -3.61 -8.37
C ASP A 72 10.86 -4.49 -7.57
N MET A 73 11.20 -5.77 -7.48
CA MET A 73 10.47 -6.74 -6.66
C MET A 73 10.38 -6.34 -5.17
N LYS A 74 11.27 -5.49 -4.67
CA LYS A 74 11.23 -5.00 -3.28
C LYS A 74 10.12 -3.98 -3.07
N ASP A 75 9.81 -3.18 -4.08
CA ASP A 75 8.75 -2.18 -4.01
C ASP A 75 7.39 -2.86 -4.09
N LEU A 76 7.25 -3.89 -4.93
CA LEU A 76 6.09 -4.78 -4.93
C LEU A 76 5.89 -5.49 -3.58
N LEU A 77 6.97 -5.86 -2.89
CA LEU A 77 6.89 -6.45 -1.55
C LEU A 77 6.50 -5.41 -0.49
N ALA A 78 6.97 -4.16 -0.61
CA ALA A 78 6.54 -3.05 0.23
C ALA A 78 5.05 -2.76 0.04
N ASP A 79 4.55 -2.81 -1.19
CA ASP A 79 3.13 -2.66 -1.51
C ASP A 79 2.28 -3.79 -0.89
N GLY A 80 2.73 -5.04 -1.03
CA GLY A 80 2.04 -6.19 -0.44
C GLY A 80 1.99 -6.12 1.08
N THR A 81 3.09 -5.74 1.73
CA THR A 81 3.12 -5.57 3.20
C THR A 81 2.27 -4.38 3.66
N GLY A 82 2.25 -3.29 2.89
CA GLY A 82 1.37 -2.14 3.12
C GLY A 82 -0.09 -2.49 2.99
N ALA A 83 -0.47 -3.25 1.95
CA ALA A 83 -1.83 -3.72 1.77
C ALA A 83 -2.28 -4.59 2.95
N PHE A 84 -1.45 -5.54 3.38
CA PHE A 84 -1.77 -6.40 4.53
C PHE A 84 -1.92 -5.61 5.84
N ALA A 85 -1.00 -4.68 6.12
CA ALA A 85 -1.12 -3.79 7.27
C ALA A 85 -2.38 -2.92 7.21
N GLY A 86 -2.71 -2.41 6.01
CA GLY A 86 -3.93 -1.66 5.74
C GLY A 86 -5.19 -2.47 6.00
N MET A 87 -5.21 -3.77 5.65
CA MET A 87 -6.32 -4.66 5.96
C MET A 87 -6.55 -4.80 7.46
N ILE A 88 -5.47 -5.02 8.23
CA ILE A 88 -5.56 -5.15 9.69
C ILE A 88 -6.09 -3.84 10.31
N LEU A 89 -5.55 -2.70 9.88
CA LEU A 89 -6.00 -1.39 10.35
C LEU A 89 -7.45 -1.12 9.98
N ALA A 90 -7.87 -1.46 8.76
CA ALA A 90 -9.25 -1.30 8.32
C ALA A 90 -10.21 -2.10 9.19
N VAL A 91 -9.89 -3.36 9.48
CA VAL A 91 -10.69 -4.19 10.39
C VAL A 91 -10.75 -3.53 11.77
N ILE A 92 -9.62 -3.14 12.37
CA ILE A 92 -9.60 -2.55 13.72
C ILE A 92 -10.39 -1.23 13.80
N LEU A 93 -10.31 -0.38 12.76
CA LEU A 93 -10.86 0.97 12.76
C LEU A 93 -12.31 1.05 12.24
N MET A 94 -12.79 0.04 11.53
CA MET A 94 -14.05 0.10 10.77
C MET A 94 -15.01 -1.07 11.04
N THR A 95 -14.64 -2.05 11.88
CA THR A 95 -15.61 -2.94 12.54
C THR A 95 -16.34 -2.21 13.67
#